data_AF-A0A4U9VFI5-F1
#
_entry.id   AF-A0A4U9VFI5-F1
#
_cell.length_a   1.000
_cell.length_b   1.000
_cell.length_c   1.000
_cell.angle_alpha   90.00
_cell.angle_beta   90.00
_cell.angle_gamma   90.00
#
_symmetry.space_group_name_H-M   'P 1'
#
loop_
_entity.id
_entity.type
_entity.pdbx_description
1 polymer ?
#
loop_
_entity_poly.entity_id
_entity_poly.type
_entity_poly.pdbx_seq_one_letter_code
_entity_poly.pdbx_strand_id
1 'polypeptide(L)' 'MYDALPFLIANTQQLMGYAENPQSPYINMAGKRVIVLGGGDTAMDCVRTSLRHGAEQVICAYRRDEKSMPGRKRK' A
#
# COMPACT_ATOMS: atom_id res chain seq x y z
N MET A 1 0.52 2.67 -12.65
CA MET A 1 0.54 3.46 -11.40
C MET A 1 -0.82 3.27 -10.75
N TYR A 2 -0.87 2.95 -9.46
CA TYR A 2 -2.12 2.67 -8.74
C TYR A 2 -2.32 3.72 -7.66
N ASP A 3 -3.55 4.18 -7.49
CA ASP A 3 -3.90 5.09 -6.41
C ASP A 3 -4.02 4.34 -5.09
N ALA A 4 -3.61 5.00 -4.00
CA ALA A 4 -3.53 4.37 -2.68
C ALA A 4 -4.90 3.94 -2.14
N LEU A 5 -5.91 4.81 -2.24
CA LEU A 5 -7.24 4.53 -1.69
C LEU A 5 -7.93 3.35 -2.39
N PRO A 6 -8.06 3.31 -3.74
CA PRO A 6 -8.63 2.15 -4.42
C PRO A 6 -7.90 0.85 -4.08
N PHE A 7 -6.57 0.87 -4.02
CA PHE A 7 -5.77 -0.30 -3.64
C PHE A 7 -6.10 -0.82 -2.22
N LEU A 8 -6.17 0.09 -1.24
CA LEU A 8 -6.46 -0.29 0.15
C LEU A 8 -7.93 -0.72 0.36
N ILE A 9 -8.86 -0.05 -0.33
CA ILE A 9 -10.29 -0.42 -0.33
C ILE A 9 -10.46 -1.82 -0.92
N ALA A 10 -9.87 -2.08 -2.10
CA ALA A 10 -9.95 -3.38 -2.76
C ALA A 10 -9.36 -4.51 -1.92
N ASN A 11 -8.23 -4.25 -1.25
CA ASN A 11 -7.64 -5.21 -0.31
C ASN A 11 -8.58 -5.54 0.86
N THR A 12 -9.23 -4.53 1.44
CA THR A 12 -10.17 -4.72 2.54
C THR A 12 -11.41 -5.50 2.09
N GLN A 13 -11.94 -5.16 0.92
CA GLN A 13 -13.09 -5.86 0.32
C GLN A 13 -12.79 -7.34 0.08
N GLN A 14 -11.60 -7.65 -0.45
CA GLN A 14 -11.16 -9.02 -0.67
C GLN A 14 -11.02 -9.81 0.64
N LEU A 15 -10.46 -9.19 1.69
CA LEU A 15 -10.35 -9.83 3.02
C LEU A 15 -11.71 -10.07 3.67
N MET A 16 -12.69 -9.22 3.40
CA MET A 16 -14.06 -9.34 3.92
C MET A 16 -14.96 -10.24 3.05
N GLY A 17 -14.48 -10.73 1.91
CA GLY A 17 -15.24 -11.57 0.99
C GLY A 17 -16.37 -10.83 0.26
N TYR A 18 -16.25 -9.51 0.07
CA TYR A 18 -17.18 -8.76 -0.76
C TYR A 18 -16.96 -9.03 -2.26
N ALA A 19 -18.00 -8.83 -3.06
CA ALA A 19 -17.91 -8.92 -4.51
C ALA A 19 -16.96 -7.86 -5.07
N GLU A 20 -16.33 -8.17 -6.21
CA GLU A 20 -15.43 -7.23 -6.89
C GLU A 20 -16.13 -5.92 -7.24
N ASN A 21 -15.42 -4.82 -6.99
CA ASN A 21 -15.90 -3.47 -7.25
C ASN A 21 -15.12 -2.88 -8.46
N PRO A 22 -15.79 -2.54 -9.57
CA PRO A 22 -15.13 -1.97 -10.74
C PRO A 22 -14.35 -0.66 -10.48
N GLN A 23 -14.77 0.12 -9.48
CA GLN A 23 -14.11 1.36 -9.08
C GLN A 23 -12.89 1.11 -8.17
N SER A 24 -12.72 -0.10 -7.63
CA SER A 24 -11.60 -0.49 -6.77
C SER A 24 -11.24 -1.96 -7.05
N PRO A 25 -10.65 -2.25 -8.22
CA PRO A 25 -10.30 -3.61 -8.60
C PRO A 25 -9.23 -4.17 -7.65
N TYR A 26 -9.38 -5.44 -7.26
CA TYR A 26 -8.38 -6.12 -6.45
C TYR A 26 -7.11 -6.37 -7.27
N ILE A 27 -5.96 -6.06 -6.67
CA ILE A 27 -4.66 -6.22 -7.30
C ILE A 27 -3.75 -6.97 -6.33
N ASN A 28 -3.26 -8.12 -6.78
CA ASN A 28 -2.26 -8.89 -6.05
C ASN A 28 -0.84 -8.38 -6.37
N MET A 29 -0.06 -8.15 -5.31
CA MET A 29 1.34 -7.71 -5.40
C MET A 29 2.35 -8.86 -5.24
N ALA A 30 1.91 -10.12 -5.09
CA ALA A 30 2.77 -11.28 -4.98
C ALA A 30 3.83 -11.35 -6.10
N GLY A 31 5.10 -11.52 -5.72
CA GLY A 31 6.23 -11.63 -6.66
C GLY A 31 6.54 -10.35 -7.45
N LYS A 32 5.94 -9.21 -7.10
CA LYS A 32 6.20 -7.93 -7.77
C LYS A 32 7.16 -7.06 -6.97
N ARG A 33 7.89 -6.20 -7.67
CA ARG A 33 8.66 -5.10 -7.09
C ARG A 33 7.76 -3.85 -7.04
N VAL A 34 7.53 -3.32 -5.85
CA VAL A 34 6.58 -2.23 -5.58
C VAL A 34 7.33 -1.00 -5.09
N ILE A 35 6.98 0.18 -5.64
CA ILE A 35 7.42 1.48 -5.14
C ILE A 35 6.19 2.24 -4.66
N VAL A 36 6.22 2.69 -3.41
CA VAL A 36 5.21 3.55 -2.80
C VAL A 36 5.75 4.97 -2.71
N LEU A 37 5.04 5.92 -3.31
CA LEU A 37 5.40 7.34 -3.29
C LEU A 37 4.63 8.05 -2.17
N GLY A 38 5.33 8.45 -1.10
CA GLY A 38 4.72 9.11 0.04
C GLY A 38 5.41 8.76 1.36
N GLY A 39 5.04 9.45 2.43
CA GLY A 39 5.60 9.22 3.78
C GLY A 39 4.58 9.37 4.91
N GLY A 40 3.29 9.48 4.60
CA GLY A 40 2.21 9.51 5.59
C GLY A 40 1.68 8.12 5.92
N ASP A 41 0.68 8.06 6.79
CA ASP A 41 0.09 6.79 7.25
C ASP A 41 -0.47 5.96 6.09
N THR A 42 -1.15 6.59 5.12
CA THR A 42 -1.64 5.93 3.91
C THR A 42 -0.52 5.26 3.11
N ALA A 43 0.65 5.91 3.00
CA ALA A 43 1.79 5.32 2.31
C ALA A 43 2.32 4.09 3.08
N MET A 44 2.38 4.17 4.41
CA MET A 44 2.79 3.05 5.26
C MET A 44 1.80 1.89 5.21
N ASP A 45 0.51 2.17 5.07
CA ASP A 45 -0.52 1.14 4.86
C ASP A 45 -0.36 0.45 3.51
N CYS A 46 -0.05 1.19 2.44
CA CYS A 46 0.26 0.61 1.14
C CYS A 46 1.51 -0.30 1.23
N VAL A 47 2.59 0.19 1.85
CA VAL A 47 3.84 -0.59 2.03
C VAL A 47 3.55 -1.91 2.76
N ARG A 48 2.86 -1.85 3.90
CA ARG A 48 2.56 -3.05 4.70
C ARG A 48 1.61 -4.01 3.98
N THR A 49 0.63 -3.48 3.25
CA THR A 49 -0.30 -4.30 2.47
C THR A 49 0.42 -5.02 1.33
N SER A 50 1.29 -4.33 0.59
CA SER A 50 2.10 -4.94 -0.47
C SER A 50 3.04 -6.03 0.06
N LEU A 51 3.65 -5.82 1.25
CA LEU A 51 4.45 -6.85 1.91
C LEU A 51 3.60 -8.08 2.28
N ARG A 52 2.39 -7.89 2.84
CA ARG A 52 1.48 -8.99 3.18
C ARG A 52 0.95 -9.76 1.98
N HIS A 53 0.86 -9.12 0.82
CA HIS A 53 0.54 -9.79 -0.44
C HIS A 53 1.70 -10.67 -0.96
N GLY A 54 2.89 -10.59 -0.37
CA GLY A 54 4.06 -11.34 -0.82
C GLY A 54 4.83 -10.67 -1.95
N ALA A 55 4.82 -9.32 -2.01
CA ALA A 55 5.69 -8.59 -2.92
C ALA A 55 7.16 -8.98 -2.70
N GLU A 56 7.90 -9.15 -3.80
CA GLU A 56 9.33 -9.52 -3.78
C GLU A 56 10.16 -8.41 -3.12
N GLN A 57 9.81 -7.15 -3.42
CA GLN A 57 10.49 -5.98 -2.88
C GLN A 57 9.49 -4.83 -2.75
N VAL A 58 9.56 -4.08 -1.65
CA VAL A 58 8.75 -2.87 -1.46
C VAL A 58 9.65 -1.73 -1.03
N ILE A 59 9.63 -0.63 -1.80
CA ILE A 59 10.42 0.58 -1.54
C ILE A 59 9.46 1.73 -1.25
N CYS A 60 9.68 2.42 -0.13
CA CYS A 60 8.97 3.66 0.18
C CYS A 60 9.85 4.85 -0.23
N ALA A 61 9.46 5.58 -1.27
CA ALA A 61 10.14 6.79 -1.70
C ALA A 61 9.41 8.01 -1.15
N TYR A 62 10.11 8.78 -0.32
CA TYR A 62 9.60 10.01 0.28
C TYR A 62 10.50 11.18 -0.12
N ARG A 63 9.88 12.32 -0.43
CA ARG A 63 10.59 13.50 -0.95
C ARG A 63 11.38 14.29 0.09
N ARG A 64 11.18 14.03 1.38
CA ARG A 64 11.88 14.71 2.48
C ARG A 64 12.70 13.70 3.26
N ASP A 65 13.44 14.21 4.24
CA ASP A 65 14.21 13.41 5.16
C ASP A 65 13.33 12.53 6.06
N GLU A 66 13.91 11.44 6.55
CA GLU A 66 13.23 10.46 7.39
C GLU A 66 12.77 11.03 8.75
N LYS A 67 13.45 12.07 9.26
CA LYS A 67 13.03 12.72 10.52
C LYS A 67 11.73 13.49 10.36
N SER A 68 11.48 14.02 9.16
CA SER A 68 10.26 14.74 8.79
C SER A 68 9.12 13.83 8.33
N MET A 69 9.30 12.50 8.35
CA MET A 69 8.28 11.57 7.88
C MET A 69 7.05 11.60 8.82
N PRO A 70 5.85 11.96 8.31
CA PRO A 70 4.66 12.09 9.15
C PRO A 70 4.07 10.74 9.59
N GLY A 71 4.37 9.65 8.86
CA GLY A 71 3.99 8.30 9.27
C GLY A 71 4.52 8.01 10.66
N ARG A 72 3.66 7.56 11.57
CA ARG A 72 4.05 7.35 12.97
C ARG A 72 5.21 6.37 13.05
N LYS A 73 6.37 6.84 13.53
CA LYS A 73 7.45 5.96 14.02
C LYS A 73 6.87 5.18 15.19
N ARG A 74 6.57 3.90 14.97
CA ARG A 74 5.96 3.07 16.01
C ARG A 74 6.95 2.92 17.17
N LYS A 75 6.46 3.16 18.40
CA LYS A 75 7.08 2.72 19.65
C LYS A 75 7.18 1.20 19.70
#